data_AF-A0A2Y6DS31-F1
#
_entry.id   AF-A0A2Y6DS31-F1
#
_cell.length_a   1.000
_cell.length_b   1.000
_cell.length_c   1.000
_cell.angle_alpha   90.00
_cell.angle_beta   90.00
_cell.angle_gamma   90.00
#
_symmetry.space_group_name_H-M   'P 1'
#
loop_
_entity.id
_entity.type
_entity.pdbx_description
1 polymer ?
#
loop_
_entity_poly.entity_id
_entity_poly.type
_entity_poly.pdbx_seq_one_letter_code
_entity_poly.pdbx_strand_id
1 'polypeptide(L)'
;MGAFFAGENGNSTTGDAIYMRGADTSNSIYIDGIRDIGSVSRDTFNTEQVEVIKGPSGTDYGRSAPTGSINMISKQPRNDSGIDASASIGSAWFRRGTLDVNQVIGDTTAVRLNVMGEKTHDAGRDKVKNERYGVAPSVAFGLGTANRLYLNYLHVTQHNTPDGGIPTIGLPGYSAPSAGTAALNHSGKVDTHNFYGTDSDYDDSTTDTATMRFEHDINDNTTIRNTTRWSRVKQDYLMTAIMGGASNITQPTSDVNS
;
A
#
# COMPACT_ATOMS: atom_id res chain seq x y z
N MET A 1 -9.46 0.11 -16.53
CA MET A 1 -8.29 -0.77 -16.74
C MET A 1 -8.12 -1.62 -15.49
N GLY A 2 -8.39 -2.92 -15.57
CA GLY A 2 -8.00 -3.85 -14.51
C GLY A 2 -6.66 -4.44 -14.91
N ALA A 3 -5.62 -4.22 -14.12
CA ALA A 3 -4.37 -4.95 -14.30
C ALA A 3 -4.67 -6.43 -13.99
N PHE A 4 -4.52 -7.28 -15.01
CA PHE A 4 -4.42 -8.72 -14.83
C PHE A 4 -3.03 -8.99 -14.25
N PHE A 5 -2.95 -9.49 -13.01
CA PHE A 5 -1.67 -9.84 -12.35
C PHE A 5 -1.30 -11.33 -12.50
N ALA A 6 -2.01 -12.05 -13.40
CA ALA A 6 -1.82 -13.48 -13.63
C ALA A 6 -1.34 -13.77 -15.06
N GLY A 7 -0.34 -13.03 -15.51
CA GLY A 7 0.29 -13.20 -16.83
C GLY A 7 1.79 -12.94 -16.77
N GLU A 8 2.56 -14.00 -16.55
CA GLU A 8 3.94 -14.16 -17.03
C GLU A 8 5.13 -13.53 -16.27
N ASN A 9 5.01 -12.85 -15.12
CA ASN A 9 6.19 -12.19 -14.49
C ASN A 9 6.36 -12.26 -12.96
N GLY A 10 5.70 -13.18 -12.24
CA GLY A 10 5.76 -13.15 -10.77
C GLY A 10 5.13 -11.86 -10.22
N ASN A 11 5.19 -11.65 -8.90
CA ASN A 11 4.53 -10.50 -8.28
C ASN A 11 5.20 -9.18 -8.71
N SER A 12 4.69 -8.52 -9.74
CA SER A 12 5.10 -7.16 -10.15
C SER A 12 4.41 -6.06 -9.33
N THR A 13 3.74 -6.43 -8.22
CA THR A 13 3.08 -5.46 -7.34
C THR A 13 4.05 -5.08 -6.24
N THR A 14 4.50 -3.82 -6.25
CA THR A 14 5.32 -3.25 -5.17
C THR A 14 4.47 -2.74 -3.99
N GLY A 15 3.14 -2.74 -4.13
CA GLY A 15 2.18 -2.35 -3.10
C GLY A 15 1.27 -3.49 -2.62
N ASP A 16 0.04 -3.13 -2.22
CA ASP A 16 -0.88 -4.03 -1.51
C ASP A 16 -1.60 -5.03 -2.44
N ALA A 17 -0.90 -6.11 -2.83
CA ALA A 17 -1.48 -7.27 -3.52
C ALA A 17 -2.13 -8.25 -2.55
N ILE A 18 -3.30 -7.88 -2.01
CA ILE A 18 -3.98 -8.66 -0.99
C ILE A 18 -4.76 -9.83 -1.63
N TYR A 19 -4.60 -11.04 -1.09
CA TYR A 19 -5.45 -12.18 -1.40
C TYR A 19 -6.46 -12.42 -0.28
N MET A 20 -7.72 -12.64 -0.64
CA MET A 20 -8.77 -13.03 0.29
C MET A 20 -9.58 -14.16 -0.30
N ARG A 21 -9.86 -15.22 0.47
CA ARG A 21 -10.63 -16.40 0.01
C ARG A 21 -10.16 -16.98 -1.34
N GLY A 22 -8.85 -16.96 -1.59
CA GLY A 22 -8.24 -17.58 -2.77
C GLY A 22 -8.25 -16.76 -4.05
N ALA A 23 -8.75 -15.52 -4.04
CA ALA A 23 -8.61 -14.60 -5.17
C ALA A 23 -8.02 -13.25 -4.75
N ASP A 24 -7.44 -12.57 -5.72
CA ASP A 24 -6.93 -11.21 -5.57
C ASP A 24 -8.07 -10.24 -5.20
N THR A 25 -7.85 -9.43 -4.16
CA THR A 25 -8.76 -8.40 -3.64
C THR A 25 -8.16 -6.98 -3.73
N SER A 26 -6.98 -6.82 -4.35
CA SER A 26 -6.30 -5.53 -4.53
C SER A 26 -7.19 -4.47 -5.20
N ASN A 27 -8.07 -4.89 -6.12
CA ASN A 27 -9.02 -4.02 -6.78
C ASN A 27 -10.27 -3.66 -5.94
N SER A 28 -10.39 -4.21 -4.73
CA SER A 28 -11.54 -4.07 -3.81
C SER A 28 -11.14 -3.45 -2.48
N ILE A 29 -10.11 -2.59 -2.54
CA ILE A 29 -9.69 -1.70 -1.48
C ILE A 29 -10.38 -0.35 -1.67
N TYR A 30 -10.96 0.16 -0.60
CA TYR A 30 -11.71 1.40 -0.53
C TYR A 30 -11.11 2.29 0.55
N ILE A 31 -11.19 3.60 0.35
CA ILE A 31 -10.94 4.60 1.38
C ILE A 31 -12.25 5.38 1.54
N ASP A 32 -12.83 5.42 2.74
CA ASP A 32 -14.13 6.04 3.01
C ASP A 32 -15.24 5.60 2.03
N GLY A 33 -15.24 4.32 1.63
CA GLY A 33 -16.21 3.73 0.70
C GLY A 33 -16.05 4.13 -0.77
N ILE A 34 -15.03 4.94 -1.12
CA ILE A 34 -14.67 5.27 -2.50
C ILE A 34 -13.51 4.37 -2.91
N ARG A 35 -13.59 3.77 -4.10
CA ARG A 35 -12.54 2.86 -4.59
C ARG A 35 -11.21 3.59 -4.64
N ASP A 36 -10.20 2.98 -4.04
CA ASP A 36 -8.84 3.46 -4.14
C ASP A 36 -8.16 2.86 -5.37
N ILE A 37 -7.48 3.69 -6.15
CA ILE A 37 -6.91 3.31 -7.45
C ILE A 37 -5.40 3.42 -7.33
N GLY A 38 -4.70 2.28 -7.42
CA GLY A 38 -3.23 2.25 -7.48
C GLY A 38 -2.64 1.04 -6.78
N SER A 39 -1.51 0.57 -7.29
CA SER A 39 -0.72 -0.57 -6.81
C SER A 39 0.38 -0.15 -5.83
N VAL A 40 0.06 0.74 -4.89
CA VAL A 40 1.01 1.27 -3.88
C VAL A 40 0.65 0.77 -2.49
N SER A 41 1.61 0.71 -1.56
CA SER A 41 1.29 0.35 -0.17
C SER A 41 0.60 1.51 0.55
N ARG A 42 -0.45 1.25 1.34
CA ARG A 42 -1.12 2.28 2.16
C ARG A 42 -0.58 2.30 3.58
N ASP A 43 -0.16 3.47 4.02
CA ASP A 43 0.20 3.70 5.42
C ASP A 43 -1.07 3.96 6.27
N THR A 44 -1.01 3.61 7.56
CA THR A 44 -2.14 3.73 8.49
C THR A 44 -2.16 5.02 9.31
N PHE A 45 -1.20 5.94 9.12
CA PHE A 45 -1.08 7.17 9.94
C PHE A 45 -2.35 8.03 9.93
N ASN A 46 -3.10 8.02 8.83
CA ASN A 46 -4.35 8.76 8.64
C ASN A 46 -5.61 7.87 8.64
N THR A 47 -5.51 6.65 9.17
CA THR A 47 -6.63 5.69 9.24
C THR A 47 -7.10 5.54 10.68
N GLU A 48 -8.40 5.67 10.90
CA GLU A 48 -9.03 5.48 12.21
C GLU A 48 -9.37 3.99 12.42
N GLN A 49 -9.89 3.32 11.38
CA GLN A 49 -10.17 1.88 11.41
C GLN A 49 -10.10 1.25 10.02
N VAL A 50 -9.93 -0.07 9.98
CA VAL A 50 -10.01 -0.88 8.75
C VAL A 50 -11.15 -1.88 8.88
N GLU A 51 -12.09 -1.80 7.96
CA GLU A 51 -13.26 -2.69 7.89
C GLU A 51 -13.00 -3.77 6.83
N VAL A 52 -13.21 -5.04 7.19
CA VAL A 52 -12.99 -6.18 6.29
C VAL A 52 -14.27 -7.00 6.20
N ILE A 53 -14.89 -7.02 5.02
CA ILE A 53 -16.06 -7.85 4.72
C ILE A 53 -15.59 -9.09 3.97
N LYS A 54 -15.90 -10.27 4.51
CA LYS A 54 -15.61 -11.57 3.88
C LYS A 54 -16.86 -12.11 3.18
N GLY A 55 -16.91 -11.96 1.86
CA GLY A 55 -18.05 -12.29 1.01
C GLY A 55 -18.44 -11.10 0.13
N PRO A 56 -19.22 -11.31 -0.96
CA PRO A 56 -19.50 -10.26 -1.93
C PRO A 56 -20.16 -9.00 -1.30
N SER A 57 -19.65 -7.82 -1.63
CA SER A 57 -20.16 -6.51 -1.17
C SER A 57 -20.63 -5.64 -2.35
N GLY A 58 -21.35 -6.27 -3.28
CA GLY A 58 -21.78 -5.65 -4.54
C GLY A 58 -22.82 -4.55 -4.36
N THR A 59 -23.69 -4.70 -3.36
CA THR A 59 -24.68 -3.71 -2.95
C THR A 59 -24.05 -2.45 -2.36
N ASP A 60 -22.88 -2.60 -1.74
CA ASP A 60 -22.27 -1.55 -0.92
C ASP A 60 -21.35 -0.67 -1.78
N TYR A 61 -20.56 -1.30 -2.65
CA TYR A 61 -19.50 -0.62 -3.39
C TYR A 61 -19.49 -0.89 -4.90
N GLY A 62 -20.55 -1.51 -5.43
CA GLY A 62 -20.65 -1.90 -6.83
C GLY A 62 -19.66 -3.01 -7.20
N ARG A 63 -18.93 -2.83 -8.31
CA ARG A 63 -17.98 -3.85 -8.80
C ARG A 63 -16.89 -4.15 -7.76
N SER A 64 -16.85 -5.35 -7.19
CA SER A 64 -15.80 -5.81 -6.28
C SER A 64 -15.39 -7.25 -6.63
N ALA A 65 -14.30 -7.73 -6.04
CA ALA A 65 -13.92 -9.13 -6.09
C ALA A 65 -15.01 -9.96 -5.39
N PRO A 66 -15.32 -11.18 -5.88
CA PRO A 66 -16.33 -12.04 -5.26
C PRO A 66 -15.89 -12.60 -3.89
N THR A 67 -14.72 -12.19 -3.39
CA THR A 67 -14.10 -12.62 -2.14
C THR A 67 -14.42 -11.70 -0.97
N GLY A 68 -14.66 -10.41 -1.27
CA GLY A 68 -15.05 -9.37 -0.32
C GLY A 68 -14.38 -8.03 -0.56
N SER A 69 -14.37 -7.19 0.47
CA SER A 69 -13.88 -5.81 0.40
C SER A 69 -13.15 -5.40 1.67
N ILE A 70 -12.24 -4.43 1.49
CA ILE A 70 -11.46 -3.80 2.55
C ILE A 70 -11.70 -2.30 2.46
N ASN A 71 -12.15 -1.68 3.54
CA ASN A 71 -12.45 -0.25 3.59
C ASN A 71 -11.65 0.42 4.72
N MET A 72 -10.75 1.33 4.37
CA MET A 72 -9.98 2.14 5.31
C MET A 72 -10.75 3.44 5.59
N ILE A 73 -11.04 3.70 6.86
CA ILE A 73 -11.76 4.90 7.27
C ILE A 73 -10.75 5.98 7.65
N SER A 74 -10.77 7.10 6.93
CA SER A 74 -9.86 8.21 7.18
C SER A 74 -10.17 8.89 8.51
N LYS A 75 -9.13 9.31 9.24
CA LYS A 75 -9.28 10.16 10.43
C LYS A 75 -10.00 11.46 10.09
N GLN A 76 -10.86 11.91 10.99
CA GLN A 76 -11.62 13.17 10.88
C GLN A 76 -11.36 14.08 12.09
N PRO A 77 -11.60 15.40 11.98
CA PRO A 77 -11.57 16.30 13.13
C PRO A 77 -12.54 15.86 14.23
N ARG A 78 -12.07 15.90 15.47
CA ARG A 78 -12.79 15.47 16.67
C ARG A 78 -13.29 16.67 17.48
N ASN A 79 -14.17 16.39 18.44
CA ASN A 79 -14.75 17.39 19.37
C ASN A 79 -13.85 17.66 20.59
N ASP A 80 -12.72 16.95 20.74
CA ASP A 80 -11.68 17.19 21.75
C ASP A 80 -10.48 17.91 21.14
N SER A 81 -9.64 18.55 21.96
CA SER A 81 -8.33 19.05 21.51
C SER A 81 -7.24 18.19 22.13
N GLY A 82 -6.24 17.81 21.33
CA GLY A 82 -5.19 16.90 21.76
C GLY A 82 -4.07 16.79 20.74
N ILE A 83 -2.90 16.36 21.22
CA ILE A 83 -1.69 16.17 20.42
C ILE A 83 -1.11 14.82 20.80
N ASP A 84 -0.99 13.95 19.81
CA ASP A 84 -0.31 12.66 19.93
C ASP A 84 0.92 12.65 19.02
N ALA A 85 2.06 12.23 19.56
CA ALA A 85 3.30 12.11 18.80
C ALA A 85 4.00 10.80 19.14
N SER A 86 4.59 10.16 18.14
CA SER A 86 5.33 8.91 18.30
C SER A 86 6.67 8.99 17.56
N ALA A 87 7.69 8.40 18.17
CA ALA A 87 8.99 8.16 17.56
C ALA A 87 9.39 6.71 17.80
N SER A 88 9.78 6.02 16.74
CA SER A 88 10.10 4.59 16.75
C SER A 88 11.45 4.34 16.10
N ILE A 89 12.22 3.43 16.69
CA ILE A 89 13.44 2.87 16.11
C ILE A 89 13.37 1.35 16.16
N GLY A 90 14.03 0.66 15.22
CA GLY A 90 14.02 -0.80 15.15
C GLY A 90 15.19 -1.38 14.37
N SER A 91 15.13 -2.70 14.15
CA SER A 91 16.08 -3.43 13.31
C SER A 91 16.19 -2.83 11.91
N ALA A 92 17.29 -3.11 11.22
CA ALA A 92 17.54 -2.64 9.85
C ALA A 92 17.44 -1.11 9.69
N TRP A 93 17.91 -0.37 10.71
CA TRP A 93 17.86 1.09 10.74
C TRP A 93 16.44 1.67 10.57
N PHE A 94 15.41 0.91 10.96
CA PHE A 94 14.03 1.38 10.95
C PHE A 94 13.91 2.62 11.84
N ARG A 95 13.35 3.70 11.28
CA ARG A 95 13.05 4.95 11.98
C ARG A 95 11.70 5.46 11.48
N ARG A 96 10.78 5.72 12.40
CA ARG A 96 9.45 6.27 12.09
C ARG A 96 9.07 7.38 13.07
N GLY A 97 8.46 8.44 12.56
CA GLY A 97 7.87 9.50 13.36
C GLY A 97 6.45 9.79 12.88
N THR A 98 5.53 10.02 13.83
CA THR A 98 4.15 10.44 13.52
C THR A 98 3.70 11.54 14.45
N LEU A 99 2.84 12.43 13.95
CA LEU A 99 2.20 13.50 14.70
C LEU A 99 0.73 13.57 14.31
N ASP A 100 -0.17 13.58 15.30
CA ASP A 100 -1.62 13.76 15.15
C ASP A 100 -2.05 14.92 16.06
N VAL A 101 -2.38 16.06 15.46
CA VAL A 101 -2.85 17.24 16.17
C VAL A 101 -4.32 17.43 15.85
N ASN A 102 -5.18 17.48 16.86
CA ASN A 102 -6.56 17.90 16.73
C ASN A 102 -6.81 19.14 17.58
N GLN A 103 -7.44 20.15 17.00
CA GLN A 103 -7.73 21.40 17.69
C GLN A 103 -9.15 21.85 17.37
N VAL A 104 -9.95 22.05 18.40
CA VAL A 104 -11.26 22.70 18.30
C VAL A 104 -11.05 24.21 18.17
N ILE A 105 -11.76 24.82 17.23
CA ILE A 105 -11.72 26.26 16.92
C ILE A 105 -13.14 26.80 17.05
N GLY A 106 -13.42 27.56 18.11
CA GLY A 106 -14.78 28.02 18.41
C GLY A 106 -15.71 26.86 18.80
N ASP A 107 -17.03 27.07 18.65
CA ASP A 107 -18.03 26.12 19.16
C ASP A 107 -18.35 24.96 18.20
N THR A 108 -18.12 25.15 16.90
CA THR A 108 -18.63 24.22 15.86
C THR A 108 -17.59 23.89 14.78
N THR A 109 -16.32 24.25 14.97
CA THR A 109 -15.25 23.99 13.99
C THR A 109 -14.11 23.24 14.66
N ALA A 110 -13.50 22.29 13.95
CA ALA A 110 -12.27 21.64 14.39
C ALA A 110 -11.36 21.36 13.20
N VAL A 111 -10.06 21.36 13.47
CA VAL A 111 -9.01 21.00 12.51
C VAL A 111 -8.24 19.80 13.01
N ARG A 112 -7.79 18.94 12.09
CA ARG A 112 -6.90 17.82 12.40
C ARG A 112 -5.79 17.72 11.38
N LEU A 113 -4.56 17.57 11.84
CA LEU A 113 -3.37 17.38 11.02
C LEU A 113 -2.68 16.09 11.44
N ASN A 114 -2.60 15.14 10.51
CA ASN A 114 -1.77 13.96 10.66
C ASN A 114 -0.52 14.09 9.79
N VAL A 115 0.66 13.76 10.34
CA VAL A 115 1.95 13.75 9.65
C VAL A 115 2.67 12.45 9.95
N MET A 116 3.38 11.92 8.96
CA MET A 116 4.18 10.70 9.08
C MET A 116 5.47 10.84 8.29
N GLY A 117 6.56 10.29 8.83
CA GLY A 117 7.79 10.02 8.11
C GLY A 117 8.37 8.68 8.54
N GLU A 118 8.83 7.89 7.59
CA GLU A 118 9.44 6.58 7.82
C GLU A 118 10.61 6.35 6.87
N LYS A 119 11.68 5.75 7.39
CA LYS A 119 12.82 5.28 6.61
C LYS A 119 13.35 3.98 7.20
N THR A 120 13.55 2.98 6.37
CA THR A 120 14.03 1.66 6.81
C THR A 120 14.81 0.93 5.73
N HIS A 121 15.73 0.06 6.13
CA HIS A 121 16.19 -1.05 5.30
C HIS A 121 15.33 -2.28 5.61
N ASP A 122 15.52 -3.35 4.85
CA ASP A 122 14.97 -4.65 5.18
C ASP A 122 15.94 -5.45 6.06
N ALA A 123 15.43 -6.16 7.07
CA ALA A 123 16.25 -6.95 7.99
C ALA A 123 16.71 -8.30 7.40
N GLY A 124 16.01 -8.79 6.38
CA GLY A 124 16.26 -10.08 5.74
C GLY A 124 16.57 -9.98 4.25
N ARG A 125 16.65 -8.77 3.68
CA ARG A 125 16.95 -8.53 2.26
C ARG A 125 18.01 -7.45 2.11
N ASP A 126 19.10 -7.77 1.42
CA ASP A 126 20.16 -6.81 1.14
C ASP A 126 19.65 -5.70 0.21
N LYS A 127 20.18 -4.49 0.37
CA LYS A 127 19.91 -3.28 -0.46
C LYS A 127 18.46 -2.78 -0.50
N VAL A 128 17.45 -3.58 -0.15
CA VAL A 128 16.04 -3.19 -0.10
C VAL A 128 15.85 -2.10 0.96
N LYS A 129 15.18 -1.02 0.56
CA LYS A 129 14.92 0.16 1.38
C LYS A 129 13.52 0.67 1.11
N ASN A 130 12.90 1.24 2.13
CA ASN A 130 11.62 1.92 2.01
C ASN A 130 11.71 3.28 2.70
N GLU A 131 11.25 4.32 2.02
CA GLU A 131 11.18 5.68 2.55
C GLU A 131 9.85 6.32 2.13
N ARG A 132 9.13 6.87 3.10
CA ARG A 132 7.82 7.47 2.85
C ARG A 132 7.53 8.61 3.80
N TYR A 133 6.79 9.59 3.30
CA TYR A 133 6.29 10.70 4.10
C TYR A 133 4.85 10.99 3.73
N GLY A 134 4.06 11.37 4.73
CA GLY A 134 2.65 11.64 4.57
C GLY A 134 2.22 12.88 5.33
N VAL A 135 1.30 13.63 4.76
CA VAL A 135 0.60 14.73 5.42
C VAL A 135 -0.88 14.70 5.07
N ALA A 136 -1.73 14.84 6.08
CA ALA A 136 -3.17 14.80 5.93
C ALA A 136 -3.84 15.89 6.80
N PRO A 137 -3.99 17.12 6.27
CA PRO A 137 -4.75 18.16 6.94
C PRO A 137 -6.25 17.99 6.66
N SER A 138 -7.06 18.34 7.65
CA SER A 138 -8.51 18.34 7.53
C SER A 138 -9.14 19.41 8.41
N VAL A 139 -10.33 19.86 7.98
CA VAL A 139 -11.17 20.80 8.73
C VAL A 139 -12.62 20.35 8.63
N ALA A 140 -13.34 20.47 9.74
CA ALA A 140 -14.76 20.22 9.83
C ALA A 140 -15.46 21.47 10.37
N PHE A 141 -16.55 21.87 9.72
CA PHE A 141 -17.40 22.99 10.10
C PHE A 141 -18.81 22.50 10.47
N GLY A 142 -19.48 23.23 11.35
CA GLY A 142 -20.85 22.93 11.76
C GLY A 142 -20.98 21.68 12.64
N LEU A 143 -19.92 21.28 13.33
CA LEU A 143 -19.94 20.20 14.32
C LEU A 143 -20.99 20.50 15.40
N GLY A 144 -21.81 19.49 15.72
CA GLY A 144 -22.93 19.65 16.65
C GLY A 144 -24.14 20.41 16.07
N THR A 145 -24.12 20.78 14.79
CA THR A 145 -25.26 21.43 14.11
C THR A 145 -25.84 20.51 13.04
N ALA A 146 -27.02 20.86 12.50
CA ALA A 146 -27.68 20.10 11.43
C ALA A 146 -26.94 20.10 10.08
N ASN A 147 -26.02 21.05 9.84
CA ASN A 147 -25.28 21.19 8.60
C ASN A 147 -23.79 21.02 8.87
N ARG A 148 -23.16 19.99 8.29
CA ARG A 148 -21.75 19.69 8.52
C ARG A 148 -21.00 19.66 7.19
N LEU A 149 -19.82 20.25 7.17
CA LEU A 149 -18.91 20.23 6.03
C LEU A 149 -17.54 19.71 6.48
N TYR A 150 -17.07 18.66 5.82
CA TYR A 150 -15.75 18.06 6.04
C TYR A 150 -14.90 18.27 4.79
N LEU A 151 -13.71 18.83 4.97
CA LEU A 151 -12.70 18.98 3.93
C LEU A 151 -11.44 18.21 4.36
N ASN A 152 -10.98 17.30 3.52
CA ASN A 152 -9.81 16.47 3.78
C ASN A 152 -8.84 16.56 2.60
N TYR A 153 -7.56 16.65 2.89
CA TYR A 153 -6.50 16.43 1.92
C TYR A 153 -5.54 15.36 2.44
N LEU A 154 -4.96 14.59 1.52
CA LEU A 154 -3.93 13.60 1.79
C LEU A 154 -2.85 13.74 0.70
N HIS A 155 -1.61 13.84 1.14
CA HIS A 155 -0.43 13.71 0.29
C HIS A 155 0.48 12.63 0.88
N VAL A 156 0.90 11.67 0.07
CA VAL A 156 1.92 10.68 0.42
C VAL A 156 2.92 10.57 -0.71
N THR A 157 4.20 10.57 -0.39
CA THR A 157 5.29 10.24 -1.31
C THR A 157 6.04 9.02 -0.79
N GLN A 158 6.40 8.10 -1.68
CA GLN A 158 7.22 6.92 -1.39
C GLN A 158 8.39 6.86 -2.36
N HIS A 159 9.56 6.47 -1.85
CA HIS A 159 10.78 6.18 -2.59
C HIS A 159 11.35 4.87 -2.05
N ASN A 160 11.16 3.79 -2.80
CA ASN A 160 11.53 2.45 -2.37
C ASN A 160 12.56 1.83 -3.33
N THR A 161 13.33 0.87 -2.83
CA THR A 161 14.04 -0.09 -3.67
C THR A 161 13.18 -1.35 -3.74
N PRO A 162 12.55 -1.65 -4.89
CA PRO A 162 11.62 -2.76 -5.00
C PRO A 162 12.37 -4.11 -4.90
N ASP A 163 11.66 -5.15 -4.46
CA ASP A 163 12.22 -6.49 -4.31
C ASP A 163 11.49 -7.50 -5.21
N GLY A 164 12.17 -7.93 -6.27
CA GLY A 164 11.70 -8.98 -7.17
C GLY A 164 11.82 -10.40 -6.59
N GLY A 165 12.35 -10.55 -5.38
CA GLY A 165 12.51 -11.82 -4.67
C GLY A 165 13.83 -12.54 -4.93
N ILE A 166 13.83 -13.85 -4.69
CA ILE A 166 15.00 -14.74 -4.82
C ILE A 166 14.63 -16.01 -5.62
N PRO A 167 15.61 -16.74 -6.18
CA PRO A 167 15.35 -18.01 -6.84
C PRO A 167 14.71 -19.02 -5.88
N THR A 168 13.81 -19.85 -6.41
CA THR A 168 13.11 -20.91 -5.66
C THR A 168 13.91 -22.21 -5.53
N ILE A 169 15.19 -22.20 -5.92
CA ILE A 169 16.08 -23.37 -5.93
C ILE A 169 16.14 -23.99 -4.54
N GLY A 170 15.98 -25.31 -4.47
CA GLY A 170 16.05 -26.08 -3.23
C GLY A 170 14.81 -25.95 -2.31
N LEU A 171 13.76 -25.22 -2.70
CA LEU A 171 12.47 -25.27 -2.00
C LEU A 171 11.75 -26.61 -2.24
N PRO A 172 10.86 -27.04 -1.33
CA PRO A 172 10.03 -28.22 -1.54
C PRO A 172 9.26 -28.14 -2.87
N GLY A 173 9.40 -29.16 -3.71
CA GLY A 173 8.79 -29.22 -5.05
C GLY A 173 9.61 -28.57 -6.17
N TYR A 174 10.74 -27.91 -5.86
CA TYR A 174 11.66 -27.42 -6.90
C TYR A 174 12.31 -28.57 -7.65
N SER A 175 12.41 -28.43 -8.97
CA SER A 175 13.18 -29.32 -9.85
C SER A 175 13.90 -28.48 -10.89
N ALA A 176 15.13 -28.83 -11.21
CA ALA A 176 15.89 -28.20 -12.29
C ALA A 176 15.09 -28.29 -13.60
N PRO A 177 15.05 -27.21 -14.40
CA PRO A 177 14.18 -27.14 -15.56
C PRO A 177 14.64 -28.00 -16.75
N SER A 178 15.87 -28.50 -16.73
CA SER A 178 16.43 -29.35 -17.78
C SER A 178 17.50 -30.31 -17.24
N ALA A 179 17.80 -31.38 -17.97
CA ALA A 179 18.84 -32.33 -17.58
C ALA A 179 20.24 -31.67 -17.49
N GLY A 180 20.54 -30.70 -18.37
CA GLY A 180 21.80 -29.95 -18.35
C GLY A 180 21.99 -29.05 -17.13
N THR A 181 20.91 -28.75 -16.40
CA THR A 181 20.91 -27.93 -15.17
C THR A 181 20.67 -28.75 -13.91
N ALA A 182 20.79 -30.08 -13.99
CA ALA A 182 20.50 -31.01 -12.89
C ALA A 182 21.30 -30.73 -11.61
N ALA A 183 22.45 -30.06 -11.70
CA ALA A 183 23.22 -29.60 -10.54
C ALA A 183 22.37 -28.74 -9.57
N LEU A 184 21.39 -27.99 -10.07
CA LEU A 184 20.49 -27.16 -9.25
C LEU A 184 19.58 -27.98 -8.32
N ASN A 185 19.37 -29.28 -8.61
CA ASN A 185 18.63 -30.17 -7.71
C ASN A 185 19.40 -30.46 -6.41
N HIS A 186 20.71 -30.21 -6.39
CA HIS A 186 21.61 -30.58 -5.30
C HIS A 186 22.42 -29.41 -4.75
N SER A 187 22.31 -28.21 -5.34
CA SER A 187 23.06 -27.01 -4.92
C SER A 187 22.58 -26.39 -3.61
N GLY A 188 21.41 -26.80 -3.12
CA GLY A 188 20.77 -26.20 -1.96
C GLY A 188 20.10 -24.85 -2.25
N LYS A 189 19.48 -24.27 -1.22
CA LYS A 189 18.86 -22.94 -1.28
C LYS A 189 19.93 -21.86 -1.34
N VAL A 190 19.63 -20.77 -2.04
CA VAL A 190 20.42 -19.54 -1.94
C VAL A 190 20.22 -18.88 -0.58
N ASP A 191 21.13 -17.99 -0.18
CA ASP A 191 20.93 -17.14 1.01
C ASP A 191 19.69 -16.25 0.79
N THR A 192 18.85 -16.15 1.81
CA THR A 192 17.63 -15.36 1.77
C THR A 192 17.90 -13.86 1.78
N HIS A 193 19.09 -13.41 2.18
CA HIS A 193 19.49 -12.01 2.14
C HIS A 193 19.84 -11.53 0.72
N ASN A 194 20.22 -12.43 -0.19
CA ASN A 194 20.71 -12.06 -1.51
C ASN A 194 19.75 -11.17 -2.31
N PHE A 195 20.22 -9.99 -2.73
CA PHE A 195 19.49 -9.12 -3.64
C PHE A 195 19.96 -9.33 -5.08
N TYR A 196 19.02 -9.59 -5.98
CA TYR A 196 19.29 -9.90 -7.39
C TYR A 196 18.90 -8.77 -8.35
N GLY A 197 18.46 -7.64 -7.81
CA GLY A 197 18.24 -6.44 -8.61
C GLY A 197 19.52 -5.66 -8.84
N THR A 198 19.37 -4.47 -9.42
CA THR A 198 20.48 -3.56 -9.69
C THR A 198 20.41 -2.32 -8.81
N ASP A 199 21.51 -1.57 -8.71
CA ASP A 199 21.51 -0.27 -8.01
C ASP A 199 20.69 0.80 -8.75
N SER A 200 20.21 0.50 -9.96
CA SER A 200 19.29 1.34 -10.73
C SER A 200 17.83 1.07 -10.40
N ASP A 201 17.51 0.02 -9.63
CA ASP A 201 16.13 -0.35 -9.32
C ASP A 201 15.52 0.65 -8.32
N TYR A 202 14.32 1.15 -8.62
CA TYR A 202 13.58 2.12 -7.80
C TYR A 202 12.07 1.94 -7.98
N ASP A 203 11.29 2.38 -7.00
CA ASP A 203 9.84 2.49 -7.04
C ASP A 203 9.39 3.78 -6.36
N ASP A 204 9.02 4.75 -7.18
CA ASP A 204 8.57 6.08 -6.77
C ASP A 204 7.06 6.20 -6.94
N SER A 205 6.39 6.68 -5.90
CA SER A 205 4.96 6.98 -6.00
C SER A 205 4.54 8.21 -5.24
N THR A 206 3.50 8.86 -5.75
CA THR A 206 2.83 9.99 -5.11
C THR A 206 1.32 9.79 -5.14
N THR A 207 0.68 9.98 -3.99
CA THR A 207 -0.77 9.97 -3.84
C THR A 207 -1.22 11.34 -3.39
N ASP A 208 -2.07 12.00 -4.18
CA ASP A 208 -2.78 13.22 -3.82
C ASP A 208 -4.28 12.94 -3.79
N THR A 209 -4.95 13.19 -2.67
CA THR A 209 -6.40 13.01 -2.54
C THR A 209 -7.04 14.21 -1.86
N ALA A 210 -8.06 14.79 -2.47
CA ALA A 210 -8.89 15.83 -1.89
C ALA A 210 -10.32 15.32 -1.78
N THR A 211 -10.93 15.45 -0.60
CA THR A 211 -12.30 15.03 -0.32
C THR A 211 -13.09 16.16 0.29
N MET A 212 -14.31 16.36 -0.22
CA MET A 212 -15.32 17.23 0.37
C MET A 212 -16.55 16.40 0.67
N ARG A 213 -17.03 16.43 1.92
CA ARG A 213 -18.29 15.80 2.32
C ARG A 213 -19.20 16.81 2.98
N PHE A 214 -20.41 16.93 2.45
CA PHE A 214 -21.49 17.72 3.04
C PHE A 214 -22.54 16.78 3.65
N GLU A 215 -23.03 17.12 4.83
CA GLU A 215 -24.14 16.44 5.49
C GLU A 215 -25.18 17.44 5.96
N HIS A 216 -26.46 17.13 5.72
CA HIS A 216 -27.58 17.93 6.18
C HIS A 216 -28.64 17.03 6.83
N ASP A 217 -28.95 17.30 8.09
CA ASP A 217 -30.08 16.68 8.77
C ASP A 217 -31.35 17.44 8.39
N ILE A 218 -32.22 16.77 7.63
CA ILE A 218 -33.55 17.29 7.27
C ILE A 218 -34.42 17.31 8.53
N ASN A 219 -34.25 16.30 9.39
CA ASN A 219 -34.85 16.13 10.72
C ASN A 219 -34.05 15.08 11.51
N ASP A 220 -34.44 14.82 12.76
CA ASP A 220 -33.76 13.91 13.69
C ASP A 220 -33.61 12.45 13.18
N ASN A 221 -34.38 12.06 12.17
CA ASN A 221 -34.38 10.69 11.62
C ASN A 221 -33.93 10.63 10.16
N THR A 222 -33.57 11.75 9.54
CA THR A 222 -33.29 11.82 8.10
C THR A 222 -32.09 12.74 7.81
N THR A 223 -31.00 12.14 7.33
CA THR A 223 -29.79 12.86 6.90
C THR A 223 -29.52 12.60 5.42
N ILE A 224 -29.26 13.65 4.66
CA ILE A 224 -28.70 13.55 3.30
C ILE A 224 -27.19 13.81 3.34
N ARG A 225 -26.42 13.04 2.58
CA ARG A 225 -24.95 13.18 2.47
C ARG A 225 -24.53 13.26 1.02
N ASN A 226 -23.56 14.12 0.72
CA ASN A 226 -22.89 14.18 -0.57
C ASN A 226 -21.38 14.19 -0.35
N THR A 227 -20.67 13.26 -0.99
CA THR A 227 -19.21 13.19 -0.94
C THR A 227 -18.66 13.34 -2.35
N THR A 228 -17.75 14.29 -2.52
CA THR A 228 -16.99 14.49 -3.75
C THR A 228 -15.51 14.24 -3.45
N ARG A 229 -14.86 13.41 -4.27
CA ARG A 229 -13.42 13.12 -4.15
C ARG A 229 -12.73 13.26 -5.49
N TRP A 230 -11.58 13.92 -5.46
CA TRP A 230 -10.57 13.83 -6.49
C TRP A 230 -9.36 13.11 -5.92
N SER A 231 -8.84 12.12 -6.65
CA SER A 231 -7.63 11.40 -6.25
C SER A 231 -6.75 11.13 -7.46
N ARG A 232 -5.44 11.26 -7.29
CA ARG A 232 -4.43 10.94 -8.29
C ARG A 232 -3.30 10.18 -7.62
N VAL A 233 -3.07 8.96 -8.09
CA VAL A 233 -1.89 8.16 -7.77
C VAL A 233 -1.00 8.13 -9.00
N LYS A 234 0.27 8.48 -8.84
CA LYS A 234 1.31 8.28 -9.84
C LYS A 234 2.31 7.29 -9.29
N GLN A 235 2.80 6.42 -10.16
CA GLN A 235 3.83 5.46 -9.82
C GLN A 235 4.75 5.28 -11.03
N ASP A 236 6.05 5.25 -10.80
CA ASP A 236 7.09 5.00 -11.78
C ASP A 236 8.16 4.13 -11.12
N TYR A 237 8.51 3.01 -11.76
CA TYR A 237 9.43 2.05 -11.16
C TYR A 237 10.25 1.32 -12.21
N LEU A 238 11.46 0.95 -11.81
CA LEU A 238 12.28 -0.07 -12.45
C LEU A 238 12.52 -1.17 -11.42
N MET A 239 12.08 -2.38 -11.74
CA MET A 239 12.30 -3.55 -10.90
C MET A 239 12.92 -4.67 -11.72
N THR A 240 14.08 -5.12 -11.29
CA THR A 240 14.68 -6.34 -11.82
C THR A 240 14.05 -7.54 -11.11
N ALA A 241 13.40 -8.41 -11.89
CA ALA A 241 12.85 -9.65 -11.39
C ALA A 241 13.73 -10.83 -11.80
N ILE A 242 13.86 -11.81 -10.91
CA ILE A 242 14.49 -13.08 -11.27
C ILE A 242 13.44 -13.98 -11.89
N MET A 243 13.65 -14.35 -13.14
CA MET A 243 12.90 -15.45 -13.77
C MET A 243 13.86 -16.61 -13.98
N GLY A 244 13.55 -17.76 -13.39
CA GLY A 244 14.32 -18.99 -13.58
C GLY A 244 13.44 -20.07 -14.21
N GLY A 245 13.73 -20.43 -15.46
CA GLY A 245 13.02 -21.45 -16.23
C GLY A 245 13.90 -22.08 -17.31
N ALA A 246 13.36 -23.05 -18.05
CA ALA A 246 14.11 -23.81 -19.05
C ALA A 246 14.68 -22.94 -20.19
N SER A 247 14.05 -21.79 -20.46
CA SER A 247 14.42 -20.87 -21.55
C SER A 247 15.55 -19.90 -21.19
N ASN A 248 15.85 -19.69 -19.92
CA ASN A 248 16.79 -18.64 -19.48
C ASN A 248 17.83 -19.10 -18.44
N ILE A 249 17.72 -20.31 -17.90
CA ILE A 249 18.81 -20.97 -17.18
C ILE A 249 19.63 -21.79 -18.18
N THR A 250 20.76 -21.25 -18.61
CA THR A 250 21.69 -21.91 -19.53
C THR A 250 22.85 -22.54 -18.77
N GLN A 251 23.47 -23.56 -19.37
CA GLN A 251 24.73 -24.10 -18.86
C GLN A 251 25.83 -23.06 -19.09
N PRO A 252 26.76 -22.85 -18.14
CA PRO A 252 27.96 -22.08 -18.42
C PRO A 252 28.68 -22.71 -19.61
N THR A 253 28.90 -21.94 -20.69
CA THR A 253 29.72 -22.42 -21.80
C THR A 253 31.14 -22.59 -21.29
N SER A 254 31.80 -23.68 -21.67
CA SER A 254 33.19 -23.98 -21.29
C SER A 254 34.22 -23.01 -21.89
N ASP A 255 33.80 -22.04 -22.70
CA ASP A 255 34.67 -21.22 -23.55
C ASP A 255 35.07 -19.90 -22.87
N VAL A 256 35.58 -19.99 -21.65
CA VAL A 256 36.36 -18.90 -21.03
C VAL A 256 37.81 -19.36 -20.92
N ASN A 257 38.41 -19.70 -22.08
CA ASN A 257 39.85 -19.75 -22.32
C ASN A 257 40.12 -20.08 -23.80
N SER A 258 40.14 -19.05 -24.64
CA SER A 258 40.89 -19.02 -25.90
C SER A 258 41.20 -17.59 -26.30
#